data_AF-A0A1Q9G6K8-F1
#
_entry.id   AF-A0A1Q9G6K8-F1
#
_cell.length_a   1.000
_cell.length_b   1.000
_cell.length_c   1.000
_cell.angle_alpha   90.00
_cell.angle_beta   90.00
_cell.angle_gamma   90.00
#
_symmetry.space_group_name_H-M   'P 1'
#
loop_
_entity.id
_entity.type
_entity.pdbx_description
1 polymer ?
#
loop_
_entity_poly.entity_id
_entity_poly.type
_entity_poly.pdbx_seq_one_letter_code
_entity_poly.pdbx_strand_id
1 'polypeptide(L)'
;MDPSLRLQPQLEVIDKYNSILSLPILPLSEDDHFKRQAAVLQASLLDREFDWCAAPVFLLLSDHKGNDEEWYYQLFSTLCKVIPALTTHTECYLFPYGCSAMLLAWRHLEYLLCEKRHPYIWVLAVDSDPRLSSGVVGQPQQHHIQLNSGIAAESVLLVKIRLSEIGLTRNWFASETRDREITEANIESLFRCYSTEHSKGIQQFYAPNTGSAELVEKWTTAYYLLHPFVGSRTQIVMTGVTTGELGACSGLYNLLHLYRRYECGEYLHSTLQLEISESQYLGAASYTWHQ
;
A
#
# COMPACT_ATOMS: atom_id res chain seq x y z
N MET A 1 -8.15 16.23 -13.65
CA MET A 1 -8.23 14.77 -13.85
C MET A 1 -9.35 14.50 -14.82
N ASP A 2 -9.15 13.59 -15.78
CA ASP A 2 -10.22 13.17 -16.69
C ASP A 2 -11.18 12.25 -15.91
N PRO A 3 -12.46 12.62 -15.74
CA PRO A 3 -13.46 11.79 -15.06
C PRO A 3 -13.76 10.47 -15.78
N SER A 4 -13.15 10.21 -16.95
CA SER A 4 -13.29 8.95 -17.69
C SER A 4 -12.38 7.81 -17.20
N LEU A 5 -11.39 8.08 -16.35
CA LEU A 5 -10.37 7.09 -15.97
C LEU A 5 -10.91 6.01 -15.03
N ARG A 6 -10.79 4.75 -15.46
CA ARG A 6 -11.26 3.57 -14.75
C ARG A 6 -10.16 2.53 -14.74
N LEU A 7 -9.72 2.15 -13.55
CA LEU A 7 -8.67 1.15 -13.36
C LEU A 7 -9.27 -0.19 -12.97
N GLN A 8 -8.72 -1.23 -13.59
CA GLN A 8 -8.93 -2.61 -13.19
C GLN A 8 -7.59 -3.17 -12.70
N PRO A 9 -7.36 -3.22 -11.37
CA PRO A 9 -6.31 -4.05 -10.82
C PRO A 9 -6.73 -5.52 -10.94
N GLN A 10 -5.89 -6.32 -11.57
CA GLN A 10 -6.00 -7.77 -11.60
C GLN A 10 -4.88 -8.35 -10.74
N LEU A 11 -5.27 -8.94 -9.60
CA LEU A 11 -4.33 -9.71 -8.78
C LEU A 11 -3.87 -10.93 -9.57
N GLU A 12 -2.56 -11.09 -9.75
CA GLU A 12 -2.01 -12.33 -10.27
C GLU A 12 -2.00 -13.34 -9.12
N VAL A 13 -2.91 -14.32 -9.16
CA VAL A 13 -3.01 -15.34 -8.10
C VAL A 13 -1.82 -16.28 -8.19
N ILE A 14 -0.98 -16.24 -7.15
CA ILE A 14 0.28 -16.99 -7.06
C ILE A 14 0.06 -18.45 -6.60
N ASP A 15 -1.16 -18.83 -6.22
CA ASP A 15 -1.49 -20.20 -5.80
C ASP A 15 -2.30 -20.99 -6.84
N LYS A 16 -1.91 -22.25 -7.09
CA LYS A 16 -2.64 -23.22 -7.92
C LYS A 16 -3.86 -23.82 -7.19
N TYR A 17 -3.95 -23.65 -5.87
CA TYR A 17 -4.95 -24.30 -5.00
C TYR A 17 -6.05 -23.38 -4.47
N ASN A 18 -6.23 -22.21 -5.09
CA ASN A 18 -7.47 -21.44 -5.17
C ASN A 18 -8.27 -21.24 -3.85
N SER A 19 -7.63 -21.29 -2.68
CA SER A 19 -8.40 -21.20 -1.44
C SER A 19 -7.80 -20.35 -0.33
N ILE A 20 -6.48 -20.15 -0.24
CA ILE A 20 -5.90 -19.19 0.73
C ILE A 20 -4.63 -18.58 0.14
N LEU A 21 -4.59 -17.24 0.04
CA LEU A 21 -3.40 -16.42 -0.28
C LEU A 21 -2.39 -16.50 0.88
N SER A 22 -1.87 -17.69 1.20
CA SER A 22 -0.82 -17.84 2.20
C SER A 22 0.53 -17.90 1.51
N LEU A 23 1.41 -16.94 1.85
CA LEU A 23 2.83 -17.07 1.56
C LEU A 23 3.38 -18.38 2.15
N PRO A 24 4.40 -18.99 1.55
CA PRO A 24 5.12 -20.08 2.21
C PRO A 24 5.60 -19.59 3.57
N ILE A 25 5.34 -20.37 4.63
CA ILE A 25 5.82 -20.03 5.98
C ILE A 25 7.35 -20.12 5.95
N LEU A 26 8.01 -18.97 5.95
CA LEU A 26 9.45 -18.91 6.02
C LEU A 26 9.89 -19.01 7.48
N PRO A 27 10.77 -19.96 7.85
CA PRO A 27 11.29 -20.04 9.21
C PRO A 27 12.00 -18.73 9.56
N LEU A 28 11.89 -18.28 10.82
CA LEU A 28 12.68 -17.14 11.28
C LEU A 28 14.16 -17.37 10.94
N SER A 29 14.81 -16.38 10.36
CA SER A 29 16.21 -16.47 9.92
C SER A 29 17.06 -15.40 10.55
N GLU A 30 18.38 -15.64 10.59
CA GLU A 30 19.35 -14.66 11.08
C GLU A 30 19.63 -13.49 10.12
N ASP A 31 18.84 -13.40 9.06
CA ASP A 31 19.03 -12.45 7.99
C ASP A 31 18.70 -11.02 8.42
N ASP A 32 19.44 -10.07 7.86
CA ASP A 32 19.03 -8.68 7.90
C ASP A 32 17.68 -8.48 7.17
N HIS A 33 17.00 -7.38 7.48
CA HIS A 33 15.69 -7.06 6.94
C HIS A 33 15.63 -7.12 5.39
N PHE A 34 16.70 -6.67 4.70
CA PHE A 34 16.74 -6.69 3.23
C PHE A 34 16.78 -8.11 2.67
N LYS A 35 17.68 -8.95 3.22
CA LYS A 35 17.77 -10.37 2.86
C LYS A 35 16.47 -11.10 3.17
N ARG A 36 15.80 -10.74 4.28
CA ARG A 36 14.51 -11.31 4.63
C ARG A 36 13.44 -10.97 3.59
N GLN A 37 13.28 -9.69 3.23
CA GLN A 37 12.35 -9.28 2.16
C GLN A 37 12.66 -9.99 0.83
N ALA A 38 13.94 -10.14 0.48
CA ALA A 38 14.34 -10.85 -0.72
C ALA A 38 14.00 -12.35 -0.66
N ALA A 39 14.17 -12.99 0.49
CA ALA A 39 13.78 -14.38 0.69
C ALA A 39 12.25 -14.57 0.57
N VAL A 40 11.46 -13.66 1.17
CA VAL A 40 10.00 -13.63 1.04
C VAL A 40 9.59 -13.49 -0.43
N LEU A 41 10.21 -12.56 -1.15
CA LEU A 41 9.96 -12.36 -2.57
C LEU A 41 10.34 -13.59 -3.40
N GLN A 42 11.53 -14.14 -3.17
CA GLN A 42 12.03 -15.31 -3.90
C GLN A 42 11.12 -16.52 -3.70
N ALA A 43 10.69 -16.77 -2.47
CA ALA A 43 9.77 -17.85 -2.15
C ALA A 43 8.39 -17.64 -2.80
N SER A 44 7.95 -16.40 -2.95
CA SER A 44 6.68 -16.04 -3.60
C SER A 44 6.73 -16.19 -5.13
N LEU A 45 7.89 -16.00 -5.74
CA LEU A 45 8.06 -16.07 -7.20
C LEU A 45 8.57 -17.43 -7.69
N LEU A 46 8.78 -18.39 -6.80
CA LEU A 46 9.34 -19.70 -7.12
C LEU A 46 8.52 -20.39 -8.24
N ASP A 47 9.23 -20.95 -9.23
CA ASP A 47 8.67 -21.68 -10.37
C ASP A 47 7.72 -20.88 -11.28
N ARG A 48 7.83 -19.54 -11.29
CA ARG A 48 7.06 -18.67 -12.17
C ARG A 48 7.95 -17.75 -13.00
N GLU A 49 7.67 -17.72 -14.29
CA GLU A 49 8.27 -16.77 -15.23
C GLU A 49 7.30 -15.63 -15.46
N PHE A 50 7.77 -14.40 -15.24
CA PHE A 50 7.06 -13.18 -15.57
C PHE A 50 7.89 -12.43 -16.60
N ASP A 51 7.22 -11.94 -17.65
CA ASP A 51 7.85 -11.01 -18.59
C ASP A 51 7.84 -9.62 -17.96
N TRP A 52 8.86 -9.37 -17.14
CA TRP A 52 9.07 -8.10 -16.45
C TRP A 52 9.35 -6.95 -17.43
N CYS A 53 9.84 -7.25 -18.63
CA CYS A 53 10.19 -6.24 -19.64
C CYS A 53 9.00 -5.87 -20.55
N ALA A 54 7.87 -6.57 -20.46
CA ALA A 54 6.70 -6.31 -21.29
C ALA A 54 5.94 -5.02 -20.92
N ALA A 55 6.17 -4.47 -19.73
CA ALA A 55 5.46 -3.29 -19.24
C ALA A 55 6.26 -2.58 -18.14
N PRO A 56 6.00 -1.29 -17.87
CA PRO A 56 6.56 -0.59 -16.73
C PRO A 56 6.35 -1.34 -15.41
N VAL A 57 7.34 -1.22 -14.51
CA VAL A 57 7.32 -1.87 -13.19
C VAL A 57 7.36 -0.81 -12.10
N PHE A 58 6.38 -0.86 -11.20
CA PHE A 58 6.31 -0.04 -10.00
C PHE A 58 6.70 -0.90 -8.81
N LEU A 59 7.74 -0.49 -8.08
CA LEU A 59 8.16 -1.11 -6.84
C LEU A 59 7.67 -0.25 -5.67
N LEU A 60 6.70 -0.76 -4.92
CA LEU A 60 6.23 -0.14 -3.69
C LEU A 60 7.09 -0.66 -2.53
N LEU A 61 7.84 0.24 -1.90
CA LEU A 61 8.86 -0.12 -0.91
C LEU A 61 8.55 0.51 0.45
N SER A 62 9.05 -0.13 1.51
CA SER A 62 8.98 0.38 2.88
C SER A 62 9.59 1.77 2.96
N ASP A 63 9.04 2.64 3.83
CA ASP A 63 9.65 3.93 4.11
C ASP A 63 10.79 3.77 5.13
N HIS A 64 11.89 4.49 4.92
CA HIS A 64 13.01 4.54 5.86
C HIS A 64 13.21 5.95 6.42
N LYS A 65 13.31 6.07 7.75
CA LYS A 65 13.58 7.37 8.41
C LYS A 65 14.93 7.90 7.94
N GLY A 66 14.95 9.15 7.45
CA GLY A 66 16.20 9.84 7.09
C GLY A 66 16.54 9.88 5.59
N ASN A 67 15.68 9.32 4.73
CA ASN A 67 15.82 9.38 3.27
C ASN A 67 17.23 8.96 2.79
N ASP A 68 17.74 7.86 3.35
CA ASP A 68 19.08 7.34 3.05
C ASP A 68 19.09 6.64 1.69
N GLU A 69 19.68 7.30 0.69
CA GLU A 69 19.81 6.77 -0.67
C GLU A 69 20.55 5.41 -0.69
N GLU A 70 21.51 5.19 0.21
CA GLU A 70 22.24 3.93 0.29
C GLU A 70 21.33 2.79 0.73
N TRP A 71 20.42 3.07 1.67
CA TRP A 71 19.42 2.10 2.13
C TRP A 71 18.53 1.64 0.98
N TYR A 72 18.02 2.57 0.17
CA TYR A 72 17.17 2.23 -0.98
C TYR A 72 17.96 1.56 -2.11
N TYR A 73 19.21 1.96 -2.33
CA TYR A 73 20.10 1.28 -3.28
C TYR A 73 20.35 -0.17 -2.86
N GLN A 74 20.63 -0.42 -1.57
CA GLN A 74 20.83 -1.76 -1.04
C GLN A 74 19.57 -2.61 -1.15
N LEU A 75 18.39 -2.06 -0.81
CA LEU A 75 17.12 -2.75 -0.99
C LEU A 75 16.90 -3.12 -2.45
N PHE A 76 16.97 -2.14 -3.37
CA PHE A 76 16.75 -2.37 -4.79
C PHE A 76 17.75 -3.38 -5.38
N SER A 77 19.03 -3.27 -5.03
CA SER A 77 20.08 -4.23 -5.40
C SER A 77 19.75 -5.64 -4.92
N THR A 78 19.17 -5.78 -3.73
CA THR A 78 18.79 -7.09 -3.19
C THR A 78 17.57 -7.66 -3.94
N LEU A 79 16.57 -6.84 -4.25
CA LEU A 79 15.43 -7.24 -5.08
C LEU A 79 15.86 -7.65 -6.50
N CYS A 80 16.83 -6.94 -7.08
CA CYS A 80 17.42 -7.28 -8.38
C CYS A 80 18.14 -8.62 -8.41
N LYS A 81 18.63 -9.14 -7.28
CA LYS A 81 19.18 -10.51 -7.22
C LYS A 81 18.09 -11.57 -7.38
N VAL A 82 16.87 -11.26 -6.94
CA VAL A 82 15.70 -12.13 -7.09
C VAL A 82 15.05 -11.97 -8.46
N ILE A 83 14.99 -10.74 -8.96
CA ILE A 83 14.42 -10.41 -10.27
C ILE A 83 15.49 -9.68 -11.11
N PRO A 84 16.41 -10.40 -11.76
CA PRO A 84 17.52 -9.79 -12.52
C PRO A 84 17.08 -8.85 -13.63
N ALA A 85 15.90 -9.09 -14.22
CA ALA A 85 15.33 -8.26 -15.27
C ALA A 85 15.12 -6.79 -14.84
N LEU A 86 14.97 -6.51 -13.54
CA LEU A 86 14.80 -5.14 -13.05
C LEU A 86 16.06 -4.27 -13.23
N THR A 87 17.25 -4.88 -13.29
CA THR A 87 18.53 -4.15 -13.43
C THR A 87 18.67 -3.43 -14.76
N THR A 88 18.08 -3.99 -15.82
CA THR A 88 18.15 -3.47 -17.19
C THR A 88 16.83 -2.87 -17.64
N HIS A 89 15.83 -2.83 -16.76
CA HIS A 89 14.50 -2.36 -17.09
C HIS A 89 14.47 -0.83 -17.26
N THR A 90 14.05 -0.35 -18.44
CA THR A 90 14.10 1.08 -18.77
C THR A 90 13.02 1.91 -18.07
N GLU A 91 11.93 1.28 -17.66
CA GLU A 91 10.77 1.92 -17.01
C GLU A 91 10.46 1.25 -15.64
N CYS A 92 11.48 1.19 -14.77
CA CYS A 92 11.32 0.73 -13.38
C CYS A 92 11.30 1.93 -12.43
N TYR A 93 10.24 2.03 -11.62
CA TYR A 93 9.99 3.18 -10.77
C TYR A 93 9.87 2.76 -9.30
N LEU A 94 10.59 3.46 -8.43
CA LEU A 94 10.62 3.18 -6.99
C LEU A 94 9.69 4.14 -6.25
N PHE A 95 8.85 3.60 -5.37
CA PHE A 95 7.94 4.36 -4.52
C PHE A 95 8.20 3.99 -3.05
N PRO A 96 9.24 4.56 -2.42
CA PRO A 96 9.67 4.26 -1.06
C PRO A 96 8.87 5.02 0.00
N TYR A 97 7.55 4.82 0.00
CA TYR A 97 6.63 5.61 0.81
C TYR A 97 5.80 4.76 1.78
N GLY A 98 6.28 3.55 2.08
CA GLY A 98 5.61 2.61 3.00
C GLY A 98 4.17 2.35 2.56
N CYS A 99 3.24 2.29 3.52
CA CYS A 99 1.82 2.06 3.24
C CYS A 99 1.18 3.08 2.28
N SER A 100 1.75 4.30 2.17
CA SER A 100 1.27 5.36 1.28
C SER A 100 1.77 5.23 -0.16
N ALA A 101 2.67 4.28 -0.45
CA ALA A 101 3.31 4.12 -1.75
C ALA A 101 2.32 4.00 -2.91
N MET A 102 1.27 3.18 -2.77
CA MET A 102 0.27 3.02 -3.82
C MET A 102 -0.48 4.33 -4.14
N LEU A 103 -0.87 5.07 -3.11
CA LEU A 103 -1.61 6.34 -3.29
C LEU A 103 -0.75 7.38 -4.01
N LEU A 104 0.52 7.48 -3.62
CA LEU A 104 1.48 8.41 -4.22
C LEU A 104 1.90 8.00 -5.64
N ALA A 105 2.01 6.69 -5.89
CA ALA A 105 2.34 6.14 -7.22
C ALA A 105 1.23 6.36 -8.24
N TRP A 106 -0.02 6.48 -7.78
CA TRP A 106 -1.20 6.50 -8.64
C TRP A 106 -1.15 7.54 -9.77
N ARG A 107 -0.67 8.77 -9.49
CA ARG A 107 -0.60 9.80 -10.54
C ARG A 107 0.35 9.40 -11.68
N HIS A 108 1.45 8.73 -11.33
CA HIS A 108 2.39 8.22 -12.33
C HIS A 108 1.78 7.03 -13.09
N LEU A 109 1.04 6.18 -12.39
CA LEU A 109 0.28 5.09 -13.02
C LEU A 109 -0.71 5.63 -14.06
N GLU A 110 -1.48 6.67 -13.73
CA GLU A 110 -2.40 7.33 -14.67
C GLU A 110 -1.65 7.89 -15.89
N TYR A 111 -0.52 8.56 -15.68
CA TYR A 111 0.31 9.09 -16.77
C TYR A 111 0.76 7.98 -17.74
N LEU A 112 1.27 6.87 -17.22
CA LEU A 112 1.78 5.78 -18.06
C LEU A 112 0.67 5.05 -18.82
N LEU A 113 -0.48 4.81 -18.19
CA LEU A 113 -1.60 4.15 -18.84
C LEU A 113 -2.32 5.05 -19.86
N CYS A 114 -2.48 6.34 -19.56
CA CYS A 114 -3.33 7.23 -20.36
C CYS A 114 -2.52 8.01 -21.40
N GLU A 115 -1.39 8.61 -20.99
CA GLU A 115 -0.58 9.46 -21.86
C GLU A 115 0.44 8.66 -22.65
N LYS A 116 1.13 7.71 -22.00
CA LYS A 116 2.07 6.80 -22.68
C LYS A 116 1.41 5.59 -23.32
N ARG A 117 0.14 5.32 -22.98
CA ARG A 117 -0.68 4.23 -23.54
C ARG A 117 -0.05 2.85 -23.37
N HIS A 118 0.62 2.63 -22.25
CA HIS A 118 1.04 1.29 -21.86
C HIS A 118 -0.20 0.41 -21.63
N PRO A 119 -0.25 -0.84 -22.13
CA PRO A 119 -1.44 -1.68 -22.05
C PRO A 119 -1.76 -2.09 -20.61
N TYR A 120 -0.72 -2.24 -19.78
CA TYR A 120 -0.81 -2.49 -18.36
C TYR A 120 0.50 -2.06 -17.68
N ILE A 121 0.51 -2.08 -16.35
CA ILE A 121 1.68 -1.83 -15.51
C ILE A 121 1.76 -2.95 -14.48
N TRP A 122 2.97 -3.41 -14.21
CA TRP A 122 3.26 -4.29 -13.09
C TRP A 122 3.44 -3.46 -11.82
N VAL A 123 2.70 -3.80 -10.77
CA VAL A 123 2.89 -3.24 -9.44
C VAL A 123 3.32 -4.37 -8.51
N LEU A 124 4.55 -4.28 -8.02
CA LEU A 124 5.13 -5.19 -7.04
C LEU A 124 5.29 -4.44 -5.71
N ALA A 125 4.64 -4.93 -4.67
CA ALA A 125 4.87 -4.52 -3.30
C ALA A 125 5.46 -5.72 -2.54
N VAL A 126 6.48 -5.45 -1.72
CA VAL A 126 7.06 -6.44 -0.81
C VAL A 126 7.35 -5.75 0.51
N ASP A 127 7.01 -6.41 1.60
CA ASP A 127 7.34 -5.96 2.94
C ASP A 127 7.53 -7.14 3.89
N SER A 128 8.34 -6.93 4.92
CA SER A 128 8.59 -7.89 5.99
C SER A 128 8.72 -7.10 7.28
N ASP A 129 7.83 -7.36 8.24
CA ASP A 129 7.91 -6.72 9.53
C ASP A 129 9.30 -6.93 10.17
N PRO A 130 10.00 -5.87 10.61
CA PRO A 130 11.33 -5.99 11.20
C PRO A 130 11.41 -6.95 12.40
N ARG A 131 10.29 -7.16 13.13
CA ARG A 131 10.19 -8.11 14.25
C ARG A 131 10.40 -9.56 13.83
N LEU A 132 10.24 -9.87 12.53
CA LEU A 132 10.45 -11.20 11.95
C LEU A 132 11.89 -11.42 11.48
N SER A 133 12.74 -10.39 11.57
CA SER A 133 14.18 -10.49 11.35
C SER A 133 14.95 -10.55 12.69
N SER A 134 15.98 -11.39 12.75
CA SER A 134 16.70 -11.80 13.97
C SER A 134 17.50 -10.72 14.70
N GLY A 135 17.59 -9.50 14.20
CA GLY A 135 18.20 -8.40 14.95
C GLY A 135 17.54 -8.15 16.32
N VAL A 136 16.33 -8.68 16.52
CA VAL A 136 15.51 -8.52 17.72
C VAL A 136 15.43 -9.78 18.59
N VAL A 137 15.71 -10.97 18.05
CA VAL A 137 15.42 -12.27 18.71
C VAL A 137 16.47 -12.67 19.77
N GLY A 138 17.60 -11.94 19.87
CA GLY A 138 18.72 -12.26 20.78
C GLY A 138 19.10 -11.19 21.80
N GLN A 139 18.40 -10.06 21.89
CA GLN A 139 18.73 -8.94 22.78
C GLN A 139 17.56 -8.66 23.74
N PRO A 140 17.48 -9.34 24.91
CA PRO A 140 16.35 -9.22 25.81
C PRO A 140 16.22 -7.84 26.51
N GLN A 141 17.11 -6.86 26.25
CA GLN A 141 17.28 -5.71 27.15
C GLN A 141 17.57 -4.32 26.53
N GLN A 142 17.58 -4.09 25.21
CA GLN A 142 18.02 -2.77 24.72
C GLN A 142 17.16 -2.03 23.68
N HIS A 143 16.02 -2.55 23.26
CA HIS A 143 15.03 -1.69 22.64
C HIS A 143 13.71 -1.83 23.38
N HIS A 144 13.29 -0.73 24.02
CA HIS A 144 11.88 -0.39 24.13
C HIS A 144 11.30 -0.30 22.71
N ILE A 145 11.21 -1.43 22.01
CA ILE A 145 10.19 -1.60 20.99
C ILE A 145 8.93 -1.55 21.83
N GLN A 146 8.29 -0.38 21.92
CA GLN A 146 6.88 -0.34 22.29
C GLN A 146 6.27 -1.47 21.50
N LEU A 147 5.79 -2.51 22.19
CA LEU A 147 5.18 -3.65 21.56
C LEU A 147 3.98 -3.09 20.78
N ASN A 148 4.20 -2.76 19.52
CA ASN A 148 3.13 -2.43 18.59
C ASN A 148 2.19 -3.62 18.68
N SER A 149 0.96 -3.35 19.09
CA SER A 149 -0.05 -4.37 19.37
C SER A 149 -0.52 -5.11 18.11
N GLY A 150 -0.03 -4.69 16.94
CA GLY A 150 -0.31 -5.28 15.63
C GLY A 150 0.40 -6.62 15.41
N ILE A 151 -0.20 -7.45 14.57
CA ILE A 151 0.30 -8.76 14.20
C ILE A 151 1.43 -8.56 13.17
N ALA A 152 2.65 -9.00 13.50
CA ALA A 152 3.78 -8.97 12.56
C ALA A 152 3.47 -9.83 11.33
N ALA A 153 3.73 -9.32 10.13
CA ALA A 153 3.44 -10.03 8.89
C ALA A 153 4.56 -9.87 7.85
N GLU A 154 4.56 -10.81 6.91
CA GLU A 154 5.31 -10.74 5.67
C GLU A 154 4.30 -10.66 4.54
N SER A 155 4.61 -9.90 3.50
CA SER A 155 3.67 -9.67 2.43
C SER A 155 4.35 -9.44 1.09
N VAL A 156 3.79 -10.04 0.04
CA VAL A 156 4.15 -9.79 -1.35
C VAL A 156 2.85 -9.68 -2.14
N LEU A 157 2.70 -8.58 -2.87
CA LEU A 157 1.59 -8.37 -3.81
C LEU A 157 2.16 -8.06 -5.18
N LEU A 158 1.78 -8.88 -6.17
CA LEU A 158 2.08 -8.64 -7.57
C LEU A 158 0.77 -8.48 -8.34
N VAL A 159 0.58 -7.32 -8.96
CA VAL A 159 -0.68 -6.92 -9.58
C VAL A 159 -0.41 -6.39 -10.97
N LYS A 160 -1.24 -6.77 -11.95
CA LYS A 160 -1.34 -6.05 -13.23
C LYS A 160 -2.43 -5.01 -13.12
N ILE A 161 -2.11 -3.75 -13.40
CA ILE A 161 -3.10 -2.68 -13.46
C ILE A 161 -3.24 -2.21 -14.91
N ARG A 162 -4.47 -2.18 -15.40
CA ARG A 162 -4.81 -1.73 -16.77
C ARG A 162 -5.99 -0.76 -16.76
N LEU A 163 -6.15 -0.02 -17.86
CA LEU A 163 -7.38 0.69 -18.14
C LEU A 163 -8.50 -0.29 -18.44
N SER A 164 -9.72 0.07 -18.05
CA SER A 164 -10.92 -0.72 -18.30
C SER A 164 -12.10 0.20 -18.59
N GLU A 165 -13.14 -0.31 -19.23
CA GLU A 165 -14.42 0.41 -19.34
C GLU A 165 -15.23 0.32 -18.05
N ILE A 166 -14.96 -0.67 -17.21
CA ILE A 166 -15.64 -0.88 -15.93
C ILE A 166 -14.59 -0.97 -14.84
N GLY A 167 -14.75 -0.25 -13.75
CA GLY A 167 -13.80 -0.35 -12.67
C GLY A 167 -13.82 0.80 -11.68
N LEU A 168 -12.71 0.91 -10.97
CA LEU A 168 -12.52 1.88 -9.92
C LEU A 168 -12.04 3.21 -10.51
N THR A 169 -12.65 4.31 -10.07
CA THR A 169 -12.22 5.67 -10.41
C THR A 169 -11.78 6.38 -9.13
N ARG A 170 -10.64 7.09 -9.19
CA ARG A 170 -10.16 7.95 -8.12
C ARG A 170 -10.67 9.38 -8.35
N ASN A 171 -11.67 9.79 -7.59
CA ASN A 171 -12.34 11.08 -7.79
C ASN A 171 -11.66 12.23 -7.04
N TRP A 172 -10.90 11.91 -6.01
CA TRP A 172 -10.16 12.89 -5.21
C TRP A 172 -8.92 12.23 -4.63
N PHE A 173 -7.88 13.03 -4.47
CA PHE A 173 -6.63 12.62 -3.86
C PHE A 173 -5.94 13.85 -3.27
N ALA A 174 -5.45 13.70 -2.04
CA ALA A 174 -4.54 14.65 -1.44
C ALA A 174 -3.47 13.91 -0.65
N SER A 175 -2.29 14.51 -0.56
CA SER A 175 -1.15 13.95 0.18
C SER A 175 -0.34 15.06 0.82
N GLU A 176 0.29 14.74 1.94
CA GLU A 176 1.30 15.57 2.58
C GLU A 176 2.61 14.78 2.73
N THR A 177 3.72 15.46 2.48
CA THR A 177 5.07 14.99 2.80
C THR A 177 5.67 15.94 3.83
N ARG A 178 6.31 15.42 4.87
CA ARG A 178 6.87 16.22 5.95
C ARG A 178 8.27 15.76 6.33
N ASP A 179 9.11 16.69 6.77
CA ASP A 179 10.45 16.37 7.27
C ASP A 179 10.43 15.76 8.69
N ARG A 180 9.26 15.75 9.34
CA ARG A 180 9.03 15.32 10.72
C ARG A 180 7.85 14.36 10.80
N GLU A 181 7.71 13.71 11.96
CA GLU A 181 6.61 12.78 12.24
C GLU A 181 5.23 13.41 11.99
N ILE A 182 4.33 12.59 11.42
CA ILE A 182 2.96 12.99 11.16
C ILE A 182 2.22 13.27 12.47
N THR A 183 1.63 14.47 12.54
CA THR A 183 0.82 14.93 13.66
C THR A 183 -0.67 14.87 13.34
N GLU A 184 -1.52 14.95 14.37
CA GLU A 184 -2.97 15.08 14.21
C GLU A 184 -3.35 16.23 13.27
N ALA A 185 -2.69 17.38 13.39
CA ALA A 185 -2.96 18.55 12.55
C ALA A 185 -2.75 18.30 11.04
N ASN A 186 -1.86 17.36 10.68
CA ASN A 186 -1.68 16.95 9.29
C ASN A 186 -2.89 16.16 8.77
N ILE A 187 -3.45 15.29 9.61
CA ILE A 187 -4.66 14.53 9.27
C ILE A 187 -5.86 15.48 9.21
N GLU A 188 -5.97 16.42 10.15
CA GLU A 188 -7.00 17.46 10.11
C GLU A 188 -6.93 18.27 8.82
N SER A 189 -5.73 18.67 8.39
CA SER A 189 -5.51 19.39 7.14
C SER A 189 -6.04 18.61 5.93
N LEU A 190 -5.74 17.31 5.85
CA LEU A 190 -6.29 16.45 4.79
C LEU A 190 -7.82 16.34 4.85
N PHE A 191 -8.41 16.16 6.03
CA PHE A 191 -9.87 16.08 6.15
C PHE A 191 -10.56 17.41 5.84
N ARG A 192 -9.94 18.55 6.16
CA ARG A 192 -10.41 19.87 5.71
C ARG A 192 -10.32 20.01 4.20
N CYS A 193 -9.21 19.59 3.59
CA CYS A 193 -9.04 19.58 2.13
C CYS A 193 -10.14 18.72 1.45
N TYR A 194 -10.42 17.52 1.97
CA TYR A 194 -11.55 16.70 1.50
C TYR A 194 -12.88 17.46 1.60
N SER A 195 -13.12 18.10 2.75
CA SER A 195 -14.34 18.85 3.05
C SER A 195 -14.53 20.05 2.11
N THR A 196 -13.45 20.69 1.67
CA THR A 196 -13.49 21.86 0.79
C THR A 196 -13.52 21.51 -0.70
N GLU A 197 -12.83 20.46 -1.12
CA GLU A 197 -12.60 20.17 -2.54
C GLU A 197 -13.53 19.09 -3.11
N HIS A 198 -13.92 18.10 -2.30
CA HIS A 198 -14.69 16.96 -2.78
C HIS A 198 -16.09 16.92 -2.19
N SER A 199 -16.19 17.03 -0.86
CA SER A 199 -17.45 17.19 -0.12
C SER A 199 -18.52 16.13 -0.45
N LYS A 200 -18.11 14.90 -0.81
CA LYS A 200 -19.03 13.79 -1.10
C LYS A 200 -19.24 12.91 0.12
N GLY A 201 -20.42 12.30 0.22
CA GLY A 201 -20.74 11.35 1.28
C GLY A 201 -19.82 10.13 1.25
N ILE A 202 -19.34 9.71 2.41
CA ILE A 202 -18.41 8.60 2.64
C ILE A 202 -19.20 7.44 3.24
N GLN A 203 -19.39 6.37 2.46
CA GLN A 203 -20.09 5.18 2.94
C GLN A 203 -19.13 4.16 3.53
N GLN A 204 -17.90 4.09 3.01
CA GLN A 204 -16.80 3.30 3.55
C GLN A 204 -15.61 4.20 3.83
N PHE A 205 -15.00 4.02 4.99
CA PHE A 205 -13.76 4.67 5.37
C PHE A 205 -12.70 3.62 5.72
N TYR A 206 -11.74 3.43 4.82
CA TYR A 206 -10.57 2.59 5.06
C TYR A 206 -9.60 3.38 5.91
N ALA A 207 -9.59 3.05 7.20
CA ALA A 207 -8.81 3.73 8.21
C ALA A 207 -7.54 2.92 8.51
N PRO A 208 -6.40 3.59 8.71
CA PRO A 208 -5.16 2.93 9.04
C PRO A 208 -5.26 2.31 10.44
N ASN A 209 -4.81 1.07 10.56
CA ASN A 209 -4.75 0.35 11.82
C ASN A 209 -3.49 -0.53 11.83
N THR A 210 -2.35 0.10 12.10
CA THR A 210 -1.03 -0.54 12.10
C THR A 210 -0.57 -0.99 13.49
N GLY A 211 -1.53 -1.39 14.35
CA GLY A 211 -1.22 -1.85 15.70
C GLY A 211 -0.67 -0.77 16.65
N SER A 212 -0.54 0.47 16.17
CA SER A 212 -0.16 1.65 16.93
C SER A 212 -1.42 2.36 17.43
N ALA A 213 -1.65 2.31 18.75
CA ALA A 213 -2.76 3.01 19.38
C ALA A 213 -2.68 4.53 19.15
N GLU A 214 -1.46 5.08 19.11
CA GLU A 214 -1.21 6.50 18.83
C GLU A 214 -1.68 6.88 17.42
N LEU A 215 -1.40 6.03 16.42
CA LEU A 215 -1.85 6.30 15.05
C LEU A 215 -3.38 6.30 14.96
N VAL A 216 -4.03 5.34 15.63
CA VAL A 216 -5.48 5.24 15.70
C VAL A 216 -6.07 6.48 16.38
N GLU A 217 -5.48 6.91 17.50
CA GLU A 217 -5.90 8.12 18.22
C GLU A 217 -5.79 9.38 17.35
N LYS A 218 -4.71 9.53 16.58
CA LYS A 218 -4.52 10.70 15.69
C LYS A 218 -5.64 10.84 14.66
N TRP A 219 -5.99 9.78 13.92
CA TRP A 219 -7.04 9.92 12.91
C TRP A 219 -8.45 9.92 13.51
N THR A 220 -8.68 9.18 14.60
CA THR A 220 -10.00 9.17 15.26
C THR A 220 -10.35 10.53 15.86
N THR A 221 -9.36 11.23 16.42
CA THR A 221 -9.54 12.59 16.94
C THR A 221 -9.79 13.59 15.82
N ALA A 222 -9.20 13.41 14.64
CA ALA A 222 -9.49 14.27 13.48
C ALA A 222 -10.84 13.93 12.80
N TYR A 223 -11.41 12.74 13.04
CA TYR A 223 -12.55 12.21 12.29
C TYR A 223 -13.81 13.09 12.32
N TYR A 224 -14.00 13.90 13.37
CA TYR A 224 -15.14 14.84 13.46
C TYR A 224 -15.18 15.83 12.30
N LEU A 225 -14.04 16.15 11.67
CA LEU A 225 -13.98 17.04 10.52
C LEU A 225 -14.70 16.47 9.29
N LEU A 226 -14.91 15.15 9.25
CA LEU A 226 -15.68 14.49 8.21
C LEU A 226 -17.19 14.41 8.52
N HIS A 227 -17.65 14.92 9.68
CA HIS A 227 -19.04 14.80 10.15
C HIS A 227 -20.13 15.11 9.09
N PRO A 228 -20.02 16.15 8.24
CA PRO A 228 -21.02 16.42 7.21
C PRO A 228 -21.13 15.34 6.11
N PHE A 229 -20.10 14.50 5.98
CA PHE A 229 -19.92 13.53 4.91
C PHE A 229 -20.03 12.09 5.40
N VAL A 230 -19.99 11.86 6.71
CA VAL A 230 -20.18 10.55 7.33
C VAL A 230 -21.54 10.50 8.03
N GLY A 231 -22.04 9.30 8.28
CA GLY A 231 -23.30 9.12 8.99
C GLY A 231 -23.34 7.82 9.77
N SER A 232 -24.48 7.51 10.38
CA SER A 232 -24.67 6.28 11.17
C SER A 232 -24.51 4.98 10.39
N ARG A 233 -24.47 5.05 9.05
CA ARG A 233 -24.24 3.91 8.16
C ARG A 233 -22.82 3.84 7.62
N THR A 234 -21.97 4.83 7.87
CA THR A 234 -20.59 4.82 7.41
C THR A 234 -19.85 3.66 8.08
N GLN A 235 -19.23 2.81 7.27
CA GLN A 235 -18.47 1.66 7.73
C GLN A 235 -17.00 2.04 7.85
N ILE A 236 -16.40 1.84 9.03
CA ILE A 236 -14.95 1.96 9.21
C ILE A 236 -14.34 0.58 8.94
N VAL A 237 -13.42 0.53 7.98
CA VAL A 237 -12.77 -0.70 7.52
C VAL A 237 -11.30 -0.66 7.93
N MET A 238 -10.88 -1.61 8.76
CA MET A 238 -9.51 -1.74 9.28
C MET A 238 -8.95 -3.12 8.92
N THR A 239 -8.39 -3.24 7.72
CA THR A 239 -7.90 -4.52 7.17
C THR A 239 -6.77 -5.14 8.00
N GLY A 240 -5.93 -4.30 8.61
CA GLY A 240 -4.81 -4.73 9.47
C GLY A 240 -5.20 -5.64 10.64
N VAL A 241 -6.46 -5.57 11.13
CA VAL A 241 -6.96 -6.49 12.17
C VAL A 241 -6.92 -7.95 11.70
N THR A 242 -7.13 -8.18 10.41
CA THR A 242 -7.19 -9.51 9.80
C THR A 242 -5.89 -9.92 9.13
N THR A 243 -5.16 -8.97 8.55
CA THR A 243 -3.96 -9.25 7.74
C THR A 243 -2.66 -9.09 8.51
N GLY A 244 -2.69 -8.42 9.67
CA GLY A 244 -1.48 -7.91 10.30
C GLY A 244 -0.87 -6.72 9.55
N GLU A 245 0.36 -6.40 9.92
CA GLU A 245 1.14 -5.26 9.41
C GLU A 245 1.71 -5.56 8.02
N LEU A 246 1.03 -5.11 6.97
CA LEU A 246 1.43 -5.34 5.59
C LEU A 246 2.47 -4.32 5.08
N GLY A 247 2.85 -3.32 5.89
CA GLY A 247 3.82 -2.29 5.52
C GLY A 247 3.50 -1.65 4.16
N ALA A 248 4.46 -1.65 3.24
CA ALA A 248 4.34 -1.14 1.87
C ALA A 248 3.21 -1.78 1.04
N CYS A 249 2.78 -3.00 1.38
CA CYS A 249 1.68 -3.68 0.71
C CYS A 249 0.29 -3.16 1.13
N SER A 250 0.17 -2.42 2.25
CA SER A 250 -1.12 -2.05 2.84
C SER A 250 -2.02 -1.24 1.90
N GLY A 251 -1.49 -0.17 1.31
CA GLY A 251 -2.27 0.69 0.41
C GLY A 251 -2.75 -0.04 -0.84
N LEU A 252 -1.93 -0.94 -1.39
CA LEU A 252 -2.29 -1.78 -2.54
C LEU A 252 -3.30 -2.88 -2.15
N TYR A 253 -3.13 -3.51 -0.99
CA TYR A 253 -4.11 -4.47 -0.46
C TYR A 253 -5.48 -3.82 -0.27
N ASN A 254 -5.52 -2.64 0.34
CA ASN A 254 -6.75 -1.88 0.55
C ASN A 254 -7.44 -1.55 -0.77
N LEU A 255 -6.67 -1.17 -1.80
CA LEU A 255 -7.17 -0.94 -3.16
C LEU A 255 -7.78 -2.20 -3.78
N LEU A 256 -7.10 -3.34 -3.66
CA LEU A 256 -7.60 -4.63 -4.19
C LEU A 256 -8.86 -5.09 -3.45
N HIS A 257 -8.87 -4.96 -2.12
CA HIS A 257 -10.00 -5.30 -1.29
C HIS A 257 -11.22 -4.44 -1.69
N LEU A 258 -11.04 -3.12 -1.73
CA LEU A 258 -12.02 -2.15 -2.24
C LEU A 258 -12.54 -2.52 -3.64
N TYR A 259 -11.64 -2.80 -4.60
CA TYR A 259 -12.01 -3.17 -5.96
C TYR A 259 -12.93 -4.38 -5.97
N ARG A 260 -12.56 -5.43 -5.25
CA ARG A 260 -13.35 -6.66 -5.17
C ARG A 260 -14.74 -6.43 -4.56
N ARG A 261 -14.83 -5.58 -3.54
CA ARG A 261 -16.11 -5.24 -2.88
C ARG A 261 -17.05 -4.49 -3.81
N TYR A 262 -16.54 -3.59 -4.65
CA TYR A 262 -17.35 -2.96 -5.69
C TYR A 262 -17.75 -3.92 -6.80
N GLU A 263 -16.81 -4.75 -7.27
CA GLU A 263 -17.06 -5.73 -8.32
C GLU A 263 -18.17 -6.72 -7.92
N CYS A 264 -18.19 -7.14 -6.64
CA CYS A 264 -19.25 -7.99 -6.08
C CYS A 264 -20.57 -7.26 -5.78
N GLY A 265 -20.65 -5.93 -5.98
CA GLY A 265 -21.82 -5.12 -5.65
C GLY A 265 -22.04 -4.90 -4.15
N GLU A 266 -21.04 -5.19 -3.30
CA GLU A 266 -21.11 -5.00 -1.85
C GLU A 266 -20.94 -3.53 -1.46
N TYR A 267 -20.18 -2.77 -2.26
CA TYR A 267 -20.09 -1.31 -2.16
C TYR A 267 -20.77 -0.65 -3.35
N LEU A 268 -21.53 0.42 -3.08
CA LEU A 268 -22.34 1.13 -4.08
C LEU A 268 -22.10 2.66 -4.10
N HIS A 269 -21.35 3.17 -3.13
CA HIS A 269 -21.19 4.60 -2.86
C HIS A 269 -19.73 4.91 -2.51
N SER A 270 -19.38 6.19 -2.41
CA SER A 270 -17.98 6.64 -2.25
C SER A 270 -17.27 6.00 -1.07
N THR A 271 -16.02 5.61 -1.31
CA THR A 271 -15.08 5.11 -0.31
C THR A 271 -13.94 6.09 -0.13
N LEU A 272 -13.62 6.46 1.11
CA LEU A 272 -12.40 7.19 1.44
C LEU A 272 -11.35 6.21 1.98
N GLN A 273 -10.13 6.27 1.47
CA GLN A 273 -8.97 5.54 2.00
C GLN A 273 -7.97 6.55 2.56
N LEU A 274 -7.46 6.28 3.76
CA LEU A 274 -6.40 7.03 4.41
C LEU A 274 -5.22 6.10 4.70
N GLU A 275 -4.03 6.48 4.26
CA GLU A 275 -2.77 5.80 4.55
C GLU A 275 -1.84 6.78 5.26
N ILE A 276 -1.18 6.31 6.32
CA ILE A 276 -0.24 7.09 7.12
C ILE A 276 1.00 6.23 7.32
N SER A 277 2.11 6.64 6.70
CA SER A 277 3.40 5.97 6.88
C SER A 277 4.00 6.32 8.24
N GLU A 278 4.91 5.48 8.74
CA GLU A 278 5.50 5.68 10.08
C GLU A 278 6.36 6.94 10.18
N SER A 279 6.83 7.45 9.05
CA SER A 279 7.77 8.56 8.98
C SER A 279 7.10 9.86 8.48
N GLN A 280 6.96 10.00 7.16
CA GLN A 280 6.85 11.31 6.52
C GLN A 280 5.68 11.44 5.54
N TYR A 281 5.01 10.33 5.21
CA TYR A 281 4.06 10.29 4.11
C TYR A 281 2.65 10.04 4.61
N LEU A 282 1.74 10.90 4.17
CA LEU A 282 0.33 10.83 4.49
C LEU A 282 -0.43 11.00 3.16
N GLY A 283 -1.38 10.12 2.90
CA GLY A 283 -2.19 10.16 1.68
C GLY A 283 -3.63 9.79 1.93
N ALA A 284 -4.55 10.48 1.26
CA ALA A 284 -5.95 10.10 1.25
C ALA A 284 -6.52 10.15 -0.17
N ALA A 285 -7.39 9.21 -0.49
CA ALA A 285 -8.03 9.12 -1.80
C ALA A 285 -9.51 8.70 -1.69
N SER A 286 -10.34 9.31 -2.52
CA SER A 286 -11.76 8.97 -2.66
C SER A 286 -11.99 8.17 -3.92
N TYR A 287 -12.73 7.07 -3.81
CA TYR A 287 -13.01 6.15 -4.89
C TYR A 287 -14.49 5.92 -5.08
N THR A 288 -14.89 5.67 -6.33
CA THR A 288 -16.20 5.13 -6.69
C THR A 288 -16.04 4.06 -7.77
N TRP A 289 -17.10 3.30 -8.00
CA TRP A 289 -17.20 2.38 -9.12
C TRP A 289 -17.92 3.03 -10.31
N HIS A 290 -17.42 2.76 -11.51
CA HIS A 290 -18.08 3.10 -12.76
C HIS A 290 -18.44 1.82 -13.53
N GLN A 291 -19.71 1.73 -13.95
CA GLN A 291 -20.25 0.66 -14.80
C GLN A 291 -20.36 1.09 -16.25
#